data_AF-A0A7G1HZ30-F1
#
_entry.id   AF-A0A7G1HZ30-F1
#
_cell.length_a   1.000
_cell.length_b   1.000
_cell.length_c   1.000
_cell.angle_alpha   90.00
_cell.angle_beta   90.00
_cell.angle_gamma   90.00
#
_symmetry.space_group_name_H-M   'P 1'
#
loop_
_entity.id
_entity.type
_entity.pdbx_description
1 polymer ?
#
loop_
_entity_poly.entity_id
_entity_poly.type
_entity_poly.pdbx_seq_one_letter_code
_entity_poly.pdbx_strand_id
1 'polypeptide(L)'
;MEKKIQVKKQKKSRETFWNKFRRNPLFYLFLLFFLIKGGYETYNNYRLGRDGICTTAVIYKNGKRCYMHYKFQVDGVAYYGKEWTSKTIGDTVSIVYLPSNPKINRSNKIIKKNCNKL
;
A
#
# COMPACT_ATOMS: atom_id res chain seq x y z
N MET A 1 -69.62 2.51 -24.41
CA MET A 1 -68.75 1.77 -23.48
C MET A 1 -67.38 1.62 -24.12
N GLU A 2 -66.45 2.51 -23.81
CA GLU A 2 -65.09 2.46 -24.36
C GLU A 2 -64.20 1.53 -23.53
N LYS A 3 -63.66 0.48 -24.16
CA LYS A 3 -62.67 -0.40 -23.55
C LYS A 3 -61.30 0.31 -23.55
N LYS A 4 -60.87 0.77 -22.38
CA LYS A 4 -59.49 1.24 -22.18
C LYS A 4 -58.53 0.05 -22.24
N ILE A 5 -57.83 -0.09 -23.35
CA ILE A 5 -56.73 -1.05 -23.50
C ILE A 5 -55.61 -0.61 -22.56
N GLN A 6 -55.41 -1.35 -21.46
CA GLN A 6 -54.25 -1.16 -20.59
C GLN A 6 -53.02 -1.72 -21.29
N VAL A 7 -52.27 -0.85 -21.97
CA VAL A 7 -50.91 -1.17 -22.41
C VAL A 7 -50.05 -1.30 -21.15
N LYS A 8 -49.77 -2.54 -20.73
CA LYS A 8 -48.73 -2.84 -19.73
C LYS A 8 -47.39 -2.37 -20.30
N LYS A 9 -46.97 -1.14 -19.97
CA LYS A 9 -45.59 -0.69 -20.19
C LYS A 9 -44.67 -1.65 -19.44
N GLN A 10 -44.03 -2.57 -20.15
CA GLN A 10 -42.91 -3.34 -19.61
C GLN A 10 -41.86 -2.33 -19.12
N LYS A 11 -41.75 -2.20 -17.80
CA LYS A 11 -40.74 -1.38 -17.16
C LYS A 11 -39.41 -2.12 -17.37
N LYS A 12 -38.75 -1.87 -18.49
CA LYS A 12 -37.41 -2.39 -18.79
C LYS A 12 -36.49 -1.83 -17.70
N SER A 13 -36.25 -2.64 -16.67
CA SER A 13 -35.34 -2.35 -15.57
C SER A 13 -34.03 -1.91 -16.20
N ARG A 14 -33.72 -0.62 -16.07
CA ARG A 14 -32.49 -0.04 -16.59
C ARG A 14 -31.39 -0.65 -15.73
N GLU A 15 -30.79 -1.76 -16.18
CA GLU A 15 -29.67 -2.37 -15.47
C GLU A 15 -28.65 -1.27 -15.22
N THR A 16 -28.46 -0.93 -13.95
CA THR A 16 -27.49 0.07 -13.54
C THR A 16 -26.13 -0.40 -14.01
N PHE A 17 -25.31 0.52 -14.51
CA PHE A 17 -23.95 0.25 -14.99
C PHE A 17 -23.15 -0.69 -14.04
N TRP A 18 -23.34 -0.52 -12.73
CA TRP A 18 -22.82 -1.37 -11.66
C TRP A 18 -23.18 -2.87 -11.76
N ASN A 19 -24.40 -3.20 -12.18
CA ASN A 19 -24.86 -4.59 -12.33
C ASN A 19 -24.19 -5.27 -13.53
N LYS A 20 -23.89 -4.53 -14.60
CA LYS A 20 -23.08 -5.04 -15.72
C LYS A 20 -21.62 -5.20 -15.34
N PHE A 21 -21.08 -4.25 -14.57
CA PHE A 21 -19.70 -4.28 -14.10
C PHE A 21 -19.41 -5.45 -13.14
N ARG A 22 -20.29 -5.71 -12.16
CA ARG A 22 -20.16 -6.85 -11.22
C ARG A 22 -20.39 -8.23 -11.85
N ARG A 23 -20.98 -8.31 -13.03
CA ARG A 23 -21.15 -9.58 -13.76
C ARG A 23 -19.91 -9.97 -14.55
N ASN A 24 -18.93 -9.07 -14.70
CA ASN A 24 -17.68 -9.39 -15.36
C ASN A 24 -16.75 -10.17 -14.40
N PRO A 25 -16.35 -11.42 -14.72
CA PRO A 25 -15.46 -12.21 -13.86
C PRO A 25 -14.10 -11.53 -13.61
N LEU A 26 -13.62 -10.69 -14.53
CA LEU A 26 -12.38 -9.92 -14.36
C LEU A 26 -12.45 -8.95 -13.17
N PHE A 27 -13.64 -8.47 -12.80
CA PHE A 27 -13.81 -7.60 -11.64
C PHE A 27 -13.41 -8.31 -10.34
N TYR A 28 -13.74 -9.60 -10.20
CA TYR A 28 -13.39 -10.37 -9.00
C TYR A 28 -11.90 -10.69 -8.93
N LEU A 29 -11.26 -10.94 -10.09
CA LEU A 29 -9.80 -11.09 -10.16
C LEU A 29 -9.09 -9.78 -9.79
N PHE A 30 -9.60 -8.65 -10.29
CA PHE A 30 -9.13 -7.33 -9.89
C PHE A 30 -9.30 -7.12 -8.38
N LEU A 31 -10.49 -7.37 -7.82
CA LEU A 31 -10.75 -7.25 -6.39
C LEU A 31 -9.80 -8.13 -5.56
N LEU A 32 -9.62 -9.39 -5.97
CA LEU A 32 -8.73 -10.35 -5.31
C LEU A 32 -7.28 -9.86 -5.33
N PHE A 33 -6.81 -9.31 -6.45
CA PHE A 33 -5.47 -8.72 -6.54
C PHE A 33 -5.26 -7.59 -5.54
N PHE A 34 -6.23 -6.68 -5.41
CA PHE A 34 -6.17 -5.60 -4.41
C PHE A 34 -6.21 -6.12 -2.97
N LEU A 35 -7.02 -7.15 -2.69
CA LEU A 35 -7.06 -7.78 -1.37
C LEU A 35 -5.72 -8.43 -0.98
N ILE A 36 -5.10 -9.19 -1.90
CA ILE A 36 -3.80 -9.82 -1.65
C ILE A 36 -2.72 -8.77 -1.43
N LYS A 37 -2.65 -7.75 -2.29
CA LYS A 37 -1.67 -6.66 -2.17
C LYS A 37 -1.87 -5.85 -0.87
N GLY A 38 -3.11 -5.46 -0.57
CA GLY A 38 -3.45 -4.72 0.64
C GLY A 38 -3.18 -5.52 1.91
N GLY A 39 -3.55 -6.81 1.91
CA GLY A 39 -3.30 -7.72 3.02
C GLY A 39 -1.80 -7.90 3.29
N TYR A 40 -1.00 -8.10 2.25
CA TYR A 40 0.46 -8.23 2.37
C TYR A 40 1.11 -6.98 2.99
N GLU A 41 0.75 -5.79 2.52
CA GLU A 41 1.26 -4.53 3.05
C GLU A 41 0.84 -4.30 4.51
N THR A 42 -0.42 -4.61 4.83
CA THR A 42 -0.96 -4.49 6.19
C THR A 42 -0.26 -5.44 7.15
N TYR A 43 -0.09 -6.69 6.74
CA TYR A 43 0.61 -7.71 7.53
C TYR A 43 2.07 -7.32 7.81
N ASN A 44 2.79 -6.84 6.80
CA ASN A 44 4.16 -6.39 7.00
C ASN A 44 4.26 -5.14 7.88
N ASN A 45 3.35 -4.18 7.74
CA ASN A 45 3.31 -3.00 8.61
C ASN A 45 3.05 -3.39 10.07
N TYR A 46 2.12 -4.34 10.30
CA TYR A 46 1.85 -4.89 11.63
C TYR A 46 3.11 -5.53 12.24
N ARG A 47 3.80 -6.40 11.48
CA ARG A 47 5.04 -7.04 11.93
C ARG A 47 6.16 -6.04 12.21
N LEU A 48 6.32 -5.02 11.36
CA LEU A 48 7.30 -3.96 11.59
C LEU A 48 6.98 -3.18 12.88
N GLY A 49 5.72 -2.88 13.15
CA GLY A 49 5.30 -2.25 14.39
C GLY A 49 5.63 -3.10 15.61
N ARG A 50 5.31 -4.40 15.56
CA ARG A 50 5.50 -5.34 16.68
C ARG A 50 6.96 -5.72 16.88
N ASP A 51 7.57 -6.32 15.88
CA ASP A 51 8.87 -7.02 15.96
C ASP A 51 10.01 -6.26 15.29
N GLY A 52 9.70 -5.15 14.60
CA GLY A 52 10.70 -4.38 13.87
C GLY A 52 11.65 -3.62 14.79
N ILE A 53 12.89 -3.43 14.31
CA ILE A 53 13.95 -2.68 14.98
C ILE A 53 14.13 -1.34 14.27
N CYS A 54 14.28 -0.27 15.05
CA CYS A 54 14.57 1.06 14.53
C CYS A 54 16.05 1.18 14.16
N THR A 55 16.32 1.81 13.02
CA THR A 55 17.68 2.16 12.62
C THR A 55 17.66 3.47 11.83
N THR A 56 18.85 4.01 11.60
CA THR A 56 19.06 5.19 10.78
C THR A 56 19.54 4.75 9.40
N ALA A 57 18.84 5.19 8.36
CA ALA A 57 19.25 4.98 6.97
C ALA A 57 19.71 6.30 6.34
N VAL A 58 20.65 6.20 5.41
CA VAL A 58 21.19 7.35 4.68
C VAL A 58 20.55 7.41 3.30
N ILE A 59 20.07 8.58 2.91
CA ILE A 59 19.58 8.82 1.55
C ILE A 59 20.76 8.81 0.59
N TYR A 60 20.72 7.95 -0.42
CA TYR A 60 21.81 7.80 -1.38
C TYR A 60 21.42 8.16 -2.81
N LYS A 61 20.12 8.26 -3.12
CA LYS A 61 19.65 8.52 -4.48
C LYS A 61 18.26 9.17 -4.50
N ASN A 62 18.10 10.15 -5.39
CA ASN A 62 16.81 10.74 -5.70
C ASN A 62 15.94 9.76 -6.49
N GLY A 63 14.68 9.61 -6.09
CA GLY A 63 13.65 8.90 -6.83
C GLY A 63 12.75 9.86 -7.64
N LYS A 64 11.71 9.31 -8.27
CA LYS A 64 10.69 10.10 -8.97
C LYS A 64 9.65 10.62 -7.97
N ARG A 65 8.99 11.75 -8.25
CA ARG A 65 7.81 12.26 -7.52
C ARG A 65 8.01 12.34 -5.98
N CYS A 66 9.10 12.95 -5.53
CA CYS A 66 9.42 13.18 -4.10
C CYS A 66 9.74 11.92 -3.27
N TYR A 67 9.96 10.77 -3.91
CA TYR A 67 10.53 9.62 -3.24
C TYR A 67 12.05 9.73 -3.20
N MET A 68 12.65 9.44 -2.06
CA MET A 68 14.09 9.28 -1.89
C MET A 68 14.43 7.82 -1.58
N HIS A 69 15.50 7.32 -2.17
CA HIS A 69 16.03 6.00 -1.89
C HIS A 69 17.05 6.09 -0.76
N TYR A 70 16.90 5.22 0.24
CA TYR A 70 17.81 5.12 1.37
C TYR A 70 18.51 3.77 1.40
N LYS A 71 19.67 3.75 2.07
CA LYS A 71 20.45 2.56 2.37
C LYS A 71 20.77 2.50 3.86
N PHE A 72 20.81 1.30 4.41
CA PHE A 72 21.24 1.03 5.78
C PHE A 72 22.01 -0.30 5.82
N GLN A 73 22.76 -0.54 6.89
CA GLN A 73 23.52 -1.76 7.07
C GLN A 73 22.98 -2.57 8.25
N VAL A 74 22.94 -3.89 8.07
CA VAL A 74 22.69 -4.86 9.13
C VAL A 74 23.75 -5.95 8.96
N ASP A 75 24.57 -6.17 9.99
CA ASP A 75 25.64 -7.18 9.99
C ASP A 75 26.58 -7.10 8.78
N GLY A 76 26.95 -5.87 8.38
CA GLY A 76 27.82 -5.61 7.21
C GLY A 76 27.15 -5.72 5.84
N VAL A 77 25.88 -6.15 5.78
CA VAL A 77 25.10 -6.25 4.54
C VAL A 77 24.27 -4.99 4.31
N ALA A 78 24.34 -4.44 3.10
CA ALA A 78 23.57 -3.26 2.72
C ALA A 78 22.14 -3.63 2.29
N TYR A 79 21.16 -2.94 2.87
CA TYR A 79 19.75 -3.03 2.53
C TYR A 79 19.22 -1.67 2.07
N TYR A 80 18.12 -1.72 1.33
CA TYR A 80 17.60 -0.58 0.59
C TYR A 80 16.10 -0.44 0.79
N GLY A 81 15.64 0.80 0.69
CA GLY A 81 14.23 1.13 0.69
C GLY A 81 13.98 2.50 0.06
N LYS A 82 12.74 2.95 0.16
CA LYS A 82 12.33 4.28 -0.31
C LYS A 82 11.34 4.92 0.65
N GLU A 83 11.39 6.24 0.75
CA GLU A 83 10.50 7.04 1.57
C GLU A 83 10.09 8.30 0.82
N TRP A 84 8.87 8.78 1.05
CA TRP A 84 8.46 10.13 0.66
C TRP A 84 9.03 11.14 1.64
N THR A 85 9.98 11.96 1.20
CA THR A 85 10.65 12.94 2.05
C THR A 85 11.24 14.08 1.22
N SER A 86 11.35 15.27 1.81
CA SER A 86 12.03 16.43 1.23
C SER A 86 13.53 16.48 1.53
N LYS A 87 14.02 15.54 2.35
CA LYS A 87 15.44 15.36 2.67
C LYS A 87 16.27 15.07 1.41
N THR A 88 17.55 15.43 1.43
CA THR A 88 18.46 15.35 0.29
C THR A 88 19.44 14.19 0.43
N ILE A 89 20.26 13.96 -0.59
CA ILE A 89 21.29 12.91 -0.57
C ILE A 89 22.32 13.23 0.54
N GLY A 90 22.64 12.23 1.35
CA GLY A 90 23.49 12.36 2.53
C GLY A 90 22.70 12.51 3.83
N ASP A 91 21.46 12.99 3.78
CA ASP A 91 20.61 13.08 4.96
C ASP A 91 20.23 11.70 5.51
N THR A 92 19.94 11.69 6.81
CA THR A 92 19.46 10.52 7.51
C THR A 92 17.94 10.51 7.68
N VAL A 93 17.37 9.31 7.65
CA VAL A 93 15.96 9.03 7.94
C VAL A 93 15.84 7.89 8.94
N SER A 94 14.85 7.97 9.83
CA SER A 94 14.52 6.89 10.76
C SER A 94 13.62 5.87 10.07
N ILE A 95 14.07 4.62 10.05
CA ILE A 95 13.34 3.51 9.44
C ILE A 95 13.20 2.37 10.45
N VAL A 96 12.22 1.51 10.20
CA VAL A 96 12.01 0.27 10.94
C VAL A 96 12.21 -0.87 9.96
N TYR A 97 13.05 -1.84 10.33
CA TYR A 97 13.26 -3.05 9.55
C TYR A 97 12.93 -4.28 10.39
N LEU A 98 12.59 -5.38 9.71
CA LEU A 98 12.36 -6.65 10.39
C LEU A 98 13.68 -7.41 10.54
N PRO A 99 14.13 -7.76 11.76
CA PRO A 99 15.43 -8.41 11.96
C PRO A 99 15.53 -9.78 11.27
N SER A 100 14.43 -10.54 11.23
CA SER A 100 14.40 -11.83 10.53
C SER A 100 14.53 -11.70 8.99
N ASN A 101 14.26 -10.51 8.43
CA ASN A 101 14.42 -10.23 7.00
C ASN A 101 14.48 -8.71 6.75
N PRO A 102 15.67 -8.10 6.75
CA PRO A 102 15.81 -6.63 6.63
C PRO A 102 15.36 -6.05 5.28
N LYS A 103 15.08 -6.89 4.27
CA LYS A 103 14.43 -6.44 3.02
C LYS A 103 13.01 -5.91 3.27
N ILE A 104 12.37 -6.35 4.36
CA ILE A 104 11.11 -5.79 4.85
C ILE A 104 11.49 -4.61 5.75
N ASN A 105 11.39 -3.41 5.19
CA ASN A 105 11.70 -2.16 5.89
C ASN A 105 10.74 -1.04 5.46
N ARG A 106 10.54 -0.07 6.34
CA ARG A 106 9.69 1.08 6.06
C ARG A 106 10.07 2.29 6.90
N SER A 107 9.74 3.47 6.40
CA SER A 107 9.88 4.72 7.15
C SER A 107 9.14 4.64 8.49
N ASN A 108 9.79 5.11 9.56
CA ASN A 108 9.15 5.19 10.85
C ASN A 108 7.98 6.20 10.88
N LYS A 109 7.91 7.15 9.93
CA LYS A 109 6.73 8.03 9.77
C LYS A 109 5.44 7.24 9.50
N ILE A 110 5.55 6.11 8.81
CA ILE A 110 4.42 5.26 8.44
C ILE A 110 4.09 4.30 9.59
N ILE A 111 5.11 3.62 10.13
CA ILE A 111 4.93 2.61 11.18
C ILE A 111 4.59 3.24 12.53
N LYS A 112 5.09 4.45 12.79
CA LYS A 112 4.96 5.18 14.06
C LYS A 112 5.42 4.35 15.26
N LYS A 113 6.48 3.55 15.07
CA LYS A 113 7.09 2.79 16.17
C LYS A 113 7.82 3.78 17.06
N ASN A 114 7.68 3.59 18.36
CA ASN A 114 8.43 4.37 19.32
C ASN A 114 9.92 3.96 19.24
N CYS A 115 10.73 4.83 18.64
CA CYS A 115 12.16 4.63 18.46
C CYS A 115 12.96 5.45 19.47
N ASN A 116 12.58 5.43 20.76
CA ASN A 116 13.18 6.20 21.86
C ASN A 116 14.68 5.96 22.14
N LYS A 117 15.40 5.27 21.24
CA LYS A 117 16.85 5.11 21.23
C LYS A 117 17.32 5.01 19.77
N LEU A 118 17.63 6.13 19.14
CA LEU A 118 18.50 6.19 17.96
C LEU A 118 19.59 7.23 18.21
#